data_AF-A0A7S1HUW3-F1
#
_entry.id   AF-A0A7S1HUW3-F1
#
_cell.length_a   1.000
_cell.length_b   1.000
_cell.length_c   1.000
_cell.angle_alpha   90.00
_cell.angle_beta   90.00
_cell.angle_gamma   90.00
#
_symmetry.space_group_name_H-M   'P 1'
#
loop_
_entity.id
_entity.type
_entity.pdbx_description
1 polymer ?
#
loop_
_entity_poly.entity_id
_entity_poly.type
_entity_poly.pdbx_seq_one_letter_code
_entity_poly.pdbx_strand_id
1 'polypeptide(L)'
;FFRHLPLVPTMDHKVVALYGQAMEALQEADHRLGAEVEAERLLGRAIAMMTEPGSRRKRKRADEEAAEMLAQLRFILGRIVEWKQPDQALQLYAAVCQATPDSAEANLHLARLQWQCAAEPEAIAAVEARLRDAVASSERNGDGATGQDALELLARLLGPGDRRLEAYRILRALGYTHSLAPTLLSTTALAGISEATLQGSKLEAHEHTAKVVNVFDDALPQEMLRLMQEAFAPTAPFWPENSYNSPRTGFFSFQHRLPPFADAGRSPQNGLEIMLQHVWRVAATAVP
;
A
#
# COMPACT_ATOMS: atom_id res chain seq x y z
N PHE A 1 -5.04 16.20 1.17
CA PHE A 1 -5.28 14.76 1.44
C PHE A 1 -6.62 14.47 2.11
N PHE A 2 -7.26 15.44 2.79
CA PHE A 2 -8.61 15.27 3.33
C PHE A 2 -9.58 16.19 2.56
N ARG A 3 -10.65 15.66 1.97
CA ARG A 3 -11.72 16.50 1.43
C ARG A 3 -12.43 17.18 2.61
N HIS A 4 -12.42 18.51 2.65
CA HIS A 4 -13.19 19.25 3.65
C HIS A 4 -14.68 19.08 3.35
N LEU A 5 -15.39 18.36 4.23
CA LEU A 5 -16.85 18.36 4.20
C LEU A 5 -17.36 19.71 4.75
N PRO A 6 -18.44 20.25 4.16
CA PRO A 6 -19.09 21.43 4.70
C PRO A 6 -19.59 21.15 6.13
N LEU A 7 -19.30 22.06 7.05
CA LEU A 7 -19.74 21.96 8.44
C LEU A 7 -21.27 21.92 8.51
N VAL A 8 -21.80 20.91 9.21
CA VAL A 8 -23.24 20.70 9.33
C VAL A 8 -23.81 21.58 10.45
N PRO A 9 -24.85 22.42 10.21
CA PRO A 9 -25.36 23.39 11.20
C PRO A 9 -25.98 22.78 12.48
N THR A 10 -26.29 21.49 12.47
CA THR A 10 -27.03 20.77 13.53
C THR A 10 -26.14 20.03 14.52
N MET A 11 -24.81 20.03 14.30
CA MET A 11 -23.86 19.27 15.10
C MET A 11 -23.47 19.94 16.41
N ASP A 12 -23.11 19.12 17.40
CA ASP A 12 -22.48 19.60 18.62
C ASP A 12 -21.21 20.37 18.26
N HIS A 13 -21.20 21.67 18.56
CA HIS A 13 -20.07 22.57 18.31
C HIS A 13 -18.76 22.05 18.90
N LYS A 14 -18.80 21.25 19.97
CA LYS A 14 -17.61 20.61 20.55
C LYS A 14 -17.02 19.54 19.63
N VAL A 15 -17.85 18.70 19.02
CA VAL A 15 -17.40 17.68 18.06
C VAL A 15 -16.77 18.36 16.85
N VAL A 16 -17.42 19.40 16.34
CA VAL A 16 -16.92 20.21 15.22
C VAL A 16 -15.57 20.86 15.56
N ALA A 17 -15.44 21.44 16.77
CA ALA A 17 -14.19 22.05 17.22
C ALA A 17 -13.05 21.02 17.36
N LEU A 18 -13.34 19.84 17.93
CA LEU A 18 -12.35 18.76 18.03
C LEU A 18 -11.90 18.27 16.66
N TYR A 19 -12.83 18.15 15.70
CA TYR A 19 -12.50 17.81 14.33
C TYR A 19 -11.62 18.87 13.67
N GLY A 20 -11.98 20.15 13.80
CA GLY A 20 -11.19 21.27 13.26
C GLY A 20 -9.76 21.25 13.79
N GLN A 21 -9.59 21.13 15.11
CA GLN A 21 -8.27 21.03 15.75
C GLN A 21 -7.49 19.80 15.28
N ALA A 22 -8.17 18.66 15.08
CA ALA A 22 -7.52 17.47 14.55
C ALA A 22 -7.02 17.69 13.11
N MET A 23 -7.81 18.38 12.28
CA MET A 23 -7.41 18.68 10.90
C MET A 23 -6.25 19.67 10.85
N GLU A 24 -6.24 20.68 11.72
CA GLU A 24 -5.11 21.61 11.89
C GLU A 24 -3.84 20.85 12.30
N ALA A 25 -3.93 19.96 13.30
CA ALA A 25 -2.81 19.12 13.69
C ALA A 25 -2.32 18.21 12.53
N LEU A 26 -3.22 17.64 11.73
CA LEU A 26 -2.83 16.85 10.55
C LEU A 26 -2.20 17.69 9.43
N GLN A 27 -2.59 18.96 9.27
CA GLN A 27 -1.94 19.87 8.32
C GLN A 27 -0.53 20.25 8.78
N GLU A 28 -0.32 20.35 10.09
CA GLU A 28 1.00 20.57 10.68
C GLU A 28 1.83 19.30 10.79
N ALA A 29 1.25 18.13 10.49
CA ALA A 29 1.91 16.85 10.67
C ALA A 29 3.18 16.71 9.86
N ASP A 30 3.40 17.45 8.76
CA ASP A 30 4.68 17.43 8.03
C ASP A 30 5.78 18.30 8.69
N HIS A 31 5.41 19.21 9.59
CA HIS A 31 6.35 20.15 10.22
C HIS A 31 6.48 20.02 11.74
N ARG A 32 5.50 19.42 12.43
CA ARG A 32 5.46 19.27 13.88
C ARG A 32 5.42 17.81 14.31
N LEU A 33 6.50 17.35 14.95
CA LEU A 33 6.57 16.02 15.57
C LEU A 33 5.45 15.85 16.59
N GLY A 34 4.69 14.75 16.49
CA GLY A 34 3.63 14.39 17.43
C GLY A 34 2.27 15.00 17.11
N ALA A 35 2.13 15.75 16.01
CA ALA A 35 0.83 16.28 15.60
C ALA A 35 -0.15 15.15 15.21
N GLU A 36 0.34 14.00 14.73
CA GLU A 36 -0.51 12.83 14.45
C GLU A 36 -1.09 12.24 15.75
N VAL A 37 -0.31 12.21 16.83
CA VAL A 37 -0.74 11.74 18.16
C VAL A 37 -1.80 12.68 18.74
N GLU A 38 -1.61 13.99 18.54
CA GLU A 38 -2.61 14.98 18.92
C GLU A 38 -3.91 14.82 18.13
N ALA A 39 -3.83 14.68 16.81
CA ALA A 39 -4.98 14.45 15.95
C ALA A 39 -5.74 13.16 16.32
N GLU A 40 -5.01 12.07 16.55
CA GLU A 40 -5.57 10.81 17.04
C GLU A 40 -6.37 10.99 18.34
N ARG A 41 -5.79 11.67 19.33
CA ARG A 41 -6.45 11.93 20.61
C ARG A 41 -7.71 12.79 20.43
N LEU A 42 -7.66 13.81 19.58
CA LEU A 42 -8.80 14.70 19.30
C LEU A 42 -9.93 13.96 18.59
N LEU A 43 -9.60 13.17 17.56
CA LEU A 43 -10.56 12.33 16.82
C LEU A 43 -11.19 11.26 17.72
N GLY A 44 -10.38 10.59 18.55
CA GLY A 44 -10.88 9.59 19.51
C GLY A 44 -11.89 10.19 20.50
N ARG A 45 -11.65 11.41 21.00
CA ARG A 45 -12.60 12.13 21.85
C ARG A 45 -13.88 12.49 21.10
N ALA A 46 -13.77 12.97 19.86
CA ALA A 46 -14.93 13.30 19.04
C ALA A 46 -15.82 12.07 18.78
N ILE A 47 -15.20 10.93 18.44
CA ILE A 47 -15.90 9.65 18.25
C ILE A 47 -16.62 9.23 19.53
N ALA A 48 -15.93 9.26 20.68
CA ALA A 48 -16.52 8.88 21.96
C ALA A 48 -17.80 9.69 22.25
N MET A 49 -17.74 11.02 22.09
CA MET A 49 -18.89 11.92 22.29
C MET A 49 -20.09 11.58 21.38
N MET A 50 -19.83 11.16 20.14
CA MET A 50 -20.87 10.80 19.18
C MET A 50 -21.45 9.40 19.40
N THR A 51 -20.70 8.50 20.02
CA THR A 51 -21.14 7.13 20.32
C THR A 51 -21.85 6.98 21.67
N GLU A 52 -21.75 7.98 22.56
CA GLU A 52 -22.36 7.92 23.89
C GLU A 52 -23.91 7.89 23.84
N PRO A 53 -24.57 7.00 24.61
CA PRO A 53 -26.02 6.76 24.54
C PRO A 53 -26.92 7.98 24.81
N GLY A 54 -26.41 9.05 25.44
CA GLY A 54 -27.18 10.22 25.84
C GLY A 54 -27.34 11.32 24.77
N SER A 55 -26.64 11.23 23.64
CA SER A 55 -26.52 12.32 22.66
C SER A 55 -27.62 12.33 21.56
N ARG A 56 -28.40 11.25 21.42
CA ARG A 56 -29.40 11.11 20.33
C ARG A 56 -30.67 11.92 20.58
N ARG A 57 -30.66 13.21 20.21
CA ARG A 57 -31.89 14.03 20.12
C ARG A 57 -32.66 13.68 18.83
N LYS A 58 -33.91 13.26 19.03
CA LYS A 58 -34.90 12.81 18.02
C LYS A 58 -35.07 13.75 16.81
N ARG A 59 -34.28 13.59 15.73
CA ARG A 59 -34.59 14.06 14.36
C ARG A 59 -33.87 13.20 13.32
N LYS A 60 -34.62 12.45 12.51
CA LYS A 60 -34.09 11.51 11.49
C LYS A 60 -32.99 12.08 10.59
N ARG A 61 -33.12 13.33 10.13
CA ARG A 61 -32.09 13.99 9.27
C ARG A 61 -30.81 14.34 10.04
N ALA A 62 -30.92 14.70 11.31
CA ALA A 62 -29.75 14.92 12.16
C ALA A 62 -29.03 13.60 12.48
N ASP A 63 -29.76 12.47 12.47
CA ASP A 63 -29.17 11.14 12.68
C ASP A 63 -28.33 10.68 11.46
N GLU A 64 -28.77 10.98 10.23
CA GLU A 64 -28.02 10.70 8.99
C GLU A 64 -26.74 11.54 8.91
N GLU A 65 -26.85 12.87 9.13
CA GLU A 65 -25.70 13.78 9.17
C GLU A 65 -24.69 13.38 10.26
N ALA A 66 -25.18 12.99 11.45
CA ALA A 66 -24.34 12.49 12.53
C ALA A 66 -23.64 11.16 12.18
N ALA A 67 -24.31 10.26 11.46
CA ALA A 67 -23.72 9.00 11.02
C ALA A 67 -22.60 9.24 9.99
N GLU A 68 -22.80 10.15 9.03
CA GLU A 68 -21.78 10.52 8.04
C GLU A 68 -20.52 11.10 8.68
N MET A 69 -20.67 12.05 9.60
CA MET A 69 -19.52 12.62 10.32
C MET A 69 -18.82 11.58 11.18
N LEU A 70 -19.56 10.71 11.86
CA LEU A 70 -18.97 9.63 12.64
C LEU A 70 -18.17 8.67 11.75
N ALA A 71 -18.68 8.36 10.56
CA ALA A 71 -17.95 7.58 9.56
C ALA A 71 -16.67 8.32 9.12
N GLN A 72 -16.75 9.62 8.84
CA GLN A 72 -15.57 10.43 8.47
C GLN A 72 -14.50 10.43 9.58
N LEU A 73 -14.90 10.66 10.82
CA LEU A 73 -13.99 10.64 11.97
C LEU A 73 -13.28 9.29 12.12
N ARG A 74 -14.05 8.20 12.00
CA ARG A 74 -13.50 6.83 12.07
C ARG A 74 -12.56 6.53 10.91
N PHE A 75 -12.90 6.98 9.70
CA PHE A 75 -12.07 6.77 8.52
C PHE A 75 -10.70 7.45 8.68
N ILE A 76 -10.70 8.73 9.08
CA ILE A 76 -9.46 9.48 9.32
C ILE A 76 -8.66 8.86 10.45
N LEU A 77 -9.30 8.51 11.57
CA LEU A 77 -8.61 7.84 12.68
C LEU A 77 -8.00 6.52 12.23
N GLY A 78 -8.74 5.72 11.44
CA GLY A 78 -8.28 4.47 10.85
C GLY A 78 -6.98 4.67 10.09
N ARG A 79 -6.91 5.70 9.23
CA ARG A 79 -5.70 6.03 8.47
C ARG A 79 -4.50 6.40 9.35
N ILE A 80 -4.74 7.11 10.46
CA ILE A 80 -3.66 7.52 11.38
C ILE A 80 -3.10 6.32 12.13
N VAL A 81 -3.96 5.39 12.55
CA VAL A 81 -3.56 4.27 13.41
C VAL A 81 -3.18 3.01 12.64
N GLU A 82 -3.49 2.93 11.34
CA GLU A 82 -3.29 1.73 10.50
C GLU A 82 -1.90 1.10 10.62
N TRP A 83 -0.84 1.91 10.54
CA TRP A 83 0.54 1.41 10.56
C TRP A 83 0.99 0.87 11.93
N LYS A 84 0.39 1.35 13.02
CA LYS A 84 0.79 1.01 14.40
C LYS A 84 -0.16 0.03 15.09
N GLN A 85 -1.44 0.05 14.71
CA GLN A 85 -2.54 -0.72 15.30
C GLN A 85 -3.47 -1.19 14.17
N PRO A 86 -3.02 -2.12 13.31
CA PRO A 86 -3.79 -2.56 12.14
C PRO A 86 -5.15 -3.17 12.52
N ASP A 87 -5.24 -3.92 13.62
CA ASP A 87 -6.50 -4.48 14.10
C ASP A 87 -7.52 -3.40 14.48
N GLN A 88 -7.06 -2.31 15.09
CA GLN A 88 -7.91 -1.18 15.43
C GLN A 88 -8.39 -0.47 14.15
N ALA A 89 -7.49 -0.25 13.18
CA ALA A 89 -7.84 0.36 11.90
C ALA A 89 -8.85 -0.50 11.11
N LEU A 90 -8.71 -1.83 11.13
CA LEU A 90 -9.69 -2.76 10.54
C LEU A 90 -11.09 -2.56 11.13
N GLN A 91 -11.20 -2.47 12.46
CA GLN A 91 -12.47 -2.24 13.13
C GLN A 91 -13.07 -0.87 12.74
N LEU A 92 -12.23 0.16 12.64
CA LEU A 92 -12.65 1.49 12.23
C LEU A 92 -13.17 1.49 10.78
N TYR A 93 -12.40 0.94 9.83
CA TYR A 93 -12.81 0.85 8.42
C TYR A 93 -14.05 -0.04 8.22
N ALA A 94 -14.18 -1.14 8.96
CA ALA A 94 -15.37 -1.97 8.92
C ALA A 94 -16.62 -1.20 9.38
N ALA A 95 -16.50 -0.42 10.47
CA ALA A 95 -17.59 0.43 10.95
C ALA A 95 -17.94 1.55 9.95
N VAL A 96 -16.95 2.08 9.21
CA VAL A 96 -17.18 3.03 8.11
C VAL A 96 -17.97 2.37 6.99
N CYS A 97 -17.52 1.21 6.48
CA CYS A 97 -18.19 0.51 5.38
C CYS A 97 -19.62 0.08 5.73
N GLN A 98 -19.92 -0.20 7.00
CA GLN A 98 -21.29 -0.47 7.46
C GLN A 98 -22.18 0.78 7.41
N ALA A 99 -21.61 1.96 7.71
CA ALA A 99 -22.34 3.23 7.69
C ALA A 99 -22.45 3.81 6.26
N THR A 100 -21.42 3.63 5.44
CA THR A 100 -21.31 4.18 4.09
C THR A 100 -20.88 3.08 3.09
N PRO A 101 -21.75 2.11 2.78
CA PRO A 101 -21.40 0.98 1.91
C PRO A 101 -21.02 1.42 0.48
N ASP A 102 -21.51 2.57 0.01
CA ASP A 102 -21.19 3.15 -1.29
C ASP A 102 -19.90 4.01 -1.30
N SER A 103 -19.14 4.04 -0.20
CA SER A 103 -17.85 4.74 -0.16
C SER A 103 -16.76 3.90 -0.81
N ALA A 104 -16.37 4.27 -2.03
CA ALA A 104 -15.30 3.58 -2.76
C ALA A 104 -13.99 3.56 -1.95
N GLU A 105 -13.63 4.71 -1.34
CA GLU A 105 -12.40 4.87 -0.57
C GLU A 105 -12.41 3.99 0.69
N ALA A 106 -13.53 3.93 1.42
CA ALA A 106 -13.65 3.07 2.59
C ALA A 106 -13.54 1.58 2.25
N ASN A 107 -14.21 1.16 1.17
CA ASN A 107 -14.13 -0.22 0.69
C ASN A 107 -12.69 -0.58 0.29
N LEU A 108 -12.00 0.29 -0.46
CA LEU A 108 -10.61 0.09 -0.86
C LEU A 108 -9.68 -0.06 0.35
N HIS A 109 -9.76 0.86 1.32
CA HIS A 109 -8.91 0.83 2.51
C HIS A 109 -9.15 -0.40 3.37
N LEU A 110 -10.42 -0.79 3.58
CA LEU A 110 -10.76 -2.01 4.30
C LEU A 110 -10.19 -3.25 3.59
N ALA A 111 -10.41 -3.37 2.28
CA ALA A 111 -9.94 -4.51 1.51
C ALA A 111 -8.40 -4.61 1.52
N ARG A 112 -7.70 -3.49 1.34
CA ARG A 112 -6.24 -3.43 1.39
C ARG A 112 -5.70 -3.93 2.72
N LEU A 113 -6.21 -3.38 3.82
CA LEU A 113 -5.72 -3.74 5.14
C LEU A 113 -6.10 -5.17 5.51
N GLN A 114 -7.30 -5.62 5.13
CA GLN A 114 -7.71 -7.02 5.29
C GLN A 114 -6.78 -7.96 4.54
N TRP A 115 -6.39 -7.62 3.31
CA TRP A 115 -5.45 -8.44 2.56
C TRP A 115 -4.07 -8.50 3.23
N GLN A 116 -3.59 -7.36 3.74
CA GLN A 116 -2.32 -7.30 4.47
C GLN A 116 -2.33 -8.14 5.76
N CYS A 117 -3.47 -8.22 6.44
CA CYS A 117 -3.64 -8.99 7.67
C CYS A 117 -4.14 -10.42 7.46
N ALA A 118 -4.59 -10.77 6.25
CA ALA A 118 -5.20 -12.05 5.95
C ALA A 118 -4.16 -13.18 5.99
N ALA A 119 -4.39 -14.16 6.86
CA ALA A 119 -3.67 -15.45 6.85
C ALA A 119 -4.47 -16.55 6.12
N GLU A 120 -5.78 -16.38 5.97
CA GLU A 120 -6.71 -17.45 5.60
C GLU A 120 -7.38 -17.25 4.23
N PRO A 121 -7.68 -18.34 3.48
CA PRO A 121 -8.34 -18.26 2.17
C PRO A 121 -9.72 -17.60 2.18
N GLU A 122 -10.51 -17.76 3.25
CA GLU A 122 -11.84 -17.12 3.36
C GLU A 122 -11.73 -15.59 3.40
N ALA A 123 -10.65 -15.06 3.99
CA ALA A 123 -10.39 -13.63 4.03
C ALA A 123 -10.11 -13.07 2.62
N ILE A 124 -9.52 -13.86 1.72
CA ILE A 124 -9.24 -13.47 0.33
C ILE A 124 -10.55 -13.22 -0.44
N ALA A 125 -11.56 -14.07 -0.27
CA ALA A 125 -12.85 -13.88 -0.93
C ALA A 125 -13.57 -12.60 -0.46
N ALA A 126 -13.48 -12.29 0.84
CA ALA A 126 -14.03 -11.06 1.40
C ALA A 126 -13.30 -9.81 0.87
N VAL A 127 -11.96 -9.86 0.75
CA VAL A 127 -11.16 -8.80 0.12
C VAL A 127 -11.59 -8.59 -1.33
N GLU A 128 -11.77 -9.66 -2.11
CA GLU A 128 -12.17 -9.55 -3.51
C GLU A 128 -13.54 -8.87 -3.65
N ALA A 129 -14.54 -9.34 -2.90
CA ALA A 129 -15.88 -8.75 -2.93
C ALA A 129 -15.82 -7.26 -2.60
N ARG A 130 -15.04 -6.89 -1.58
CA ARG A 130 -14.87 -5.51 -1.15
C ARG A 130 -14.17 -4.64 -2.20
N LEU A 131 -13.19 -5.18 -2.94
CA LEU A 131 -12.55 -4.46 -4.05
C LEU A 131 -13.51 -4.24 -5.21
N ARG A 132 -14.38 -5.21 -5.51
CA ARG A 132 -15.42 -5.03 -6.53
C ARG A 132 -16.43 -3.95 -6.12
N ASP A 133 -16.81 -3.91 -4.85
CA ASP A 133 -17.67 -2.86 -4.30
C ASP A 133 -17.01 -1.48 -4.42
N ALA A 134 -15.69 -1.40 -4.18
CA ALA A 134 -14.92 -0.16 -4.36
C ALA A 134 -14.93 0.29 -5.83
N VAL A 135 -14.67 -0.61 -6.78
CA VAL A 135 -14.73 -0.31 -8.22
C VAL A 135 -16.13 0.17 -8.62
N ALA A 136 -17.17 -0.59 -8.30
CA ALA A 136 -18.54 -0.23 -8.68
C ALA A 136 -18.99 1.10 -8.07
N SER A 137 -18.60 1.38 -6.82
CA SER A 137 -18.89 2.65 -6.15
C SER A 137 -18.11 3.81 -6.77
N SER A 138 -16.86 3.57 -7.17
CA SER A 138 -16.02 4.58 -7.81
C SER A 138 -16.58 5.03 -9.16
N GLU A 139 -17.11 4.08 -9.95
CA GLU A 139 -17.76 4.34 -11.23
C GLU A 139 -19.05 5.17 -11.05
N ARG A 140 -19.88 4.81 -10.07
CA ARG A 140 -21.11 5.56 -9.74
C ARG A 140 -20.82 7.00 -9.31
N ASN A 141 -19.74 7.21 -8.56
CA ASN A 141 -19.41 8.49 -7.96
C ASN A 141 -18.41 9.32 -8.78
N GLY A 142 -17.88 8.79 -9.88
CA GLY A 142 -16.87 9.44 -10.71
C GLY A 142 -15.50 9.58 -10.05
N ASP A 143 -15.16 8.70 -9.10
CA ASP A 143 -13.85 8.68 -8.44
C ASP A 143 -12.86 7.77 -9.18
N GLY A 144 -12.36 8.26 -10.32
CA GLY A 144 -11.48 7.47 -11.19
C GLY A 144 -10.17 7.02 -10.52
N ALA A 145 -9.64 7.81 -9.58
CA ALA A 145 -8.39 7.48 -8.88
C ALA A 145 -8.58 6.28 -7.95
N THR A 146 -9.60 6.34 -7.09
CA THR A 146 -9.93 5.22 -6.19
C THR A 146 -10.30 3.95 -6.98
N GLY A 147 -11.02 4.12 -8.09
CA GLY A 147 -11.38 3.01 -8.98
C GLY A 147 -10.17 2.33 -9.60
N GLN A 148 -9.20 3.12 -10.07
CA GLN A 148 -7.94 2.61 -10.59
C GLN A 148 -7.14 1.86 -9.52
N ASP A 149 -6.97 2.44 -8.33
CA ASP A 149 -6.26 1.79 -7.22
C ASP A 149 -6.92 0.45 -6.82
N ALA A 150 -8.26 0.40 -6.79
CA ALA A 150 -9.01 -0.82 -6.51
C ALA A 150 -8.85 -1.89 -7.60
N LEU A 151 -8.85 -1.50 -8.88
CA LEU A 151 -8.59 -2.40 -10.00
C LEU A 151 -7.17 -2.95 -9.98
N GLU A 152 -6.17 -2.11 -9.67
CA GLU A 152 -4.79 -2.55 -9.53
C GLU A 152 -4.67 -3.60 -8.42
N LEU A 153 -5.26 -3.34 -7.25
CA LEU A 153 -5.21 -4.26 -6.12
C LEU A 153 -5.96 -5.57 -6.42
N LEU A 154 -7.10 -5.49 -7.10
CA LEU A 154 -7.88 -6.65 -7.53
C LEU A 154 -7.09 -7.52 -8.53
N ALA A 155 -6.41 -6.91 -9.50
CA ALA A 155 -5.58 -7.64 -10.44
C ALA A 155 -4.42 -8.37 -9.73
N ARG A 156 -3.80 -7.74 -8.72
CA ARG A 156 -2.75 -8.38 -7.91
C ARG A 156 -3.30 -9.56 -7.11
N LEU A 157 -4.51 -9.44 -6.55
CA LEU A 157 -5.18 -10.51 -5.81
C LEU A 157 -5.46 -11.74 -6.70
N LEU A 158 -5.93 -11.50 -7.93
CA LEU A 158 -6.31 -12.54 -8.88
C LEU A 158 -5.12 -13.18 -9.64
N GLY A 159 -3.97 -12.49 -9.66
CA GLY A 159 -2.79 -12.86 -10.45
C GLY A 159 -2.19 -14.25 -10.14
N PRO A 160 -2.03 -14.64 -8.86
CA PRO A 160 -1.47 -15.94 -8.47
C PRO A 160 -2.36 -17.16 -8.76
N GLY A 161 -3.66 -16.96 -9.05
CA GLY A 161 -4.65 -18.05 -9.12
C GLY A 161 -5.06 -18.49 -10.53
N ASP A 162 -6.11 -19.30 -10.60
CA ASP A 162 -6.80 -19.75 -11.82
C ASP A 162 -7.45 -18.59 -12.60
N ARG A 163 -7.70 -17.46 -11.94
CA ARG A 163 -8.33 -16.26 -12.50
C ARG A 163 -7.38 -15.26 -13.15
N ARG A 164 -6.17 -15.71 -13.48
CA ARG A 164 -5.13 -14.86 -14.06
C ARG A 164 -5.52 -14.15 -15.36
N LEU A 165 -6.35 -14.77 -16.21
CA LEU A 165 -6.83 -14.14 -17.44
C LEU A 165 -7.67 -12.88 -17.15
N GLU A 166 -8.41 -12.88 -16.05
CA GLU A 166 -9.17 -11.71 -15.59
C GLU A 166 -8.22 -10.61 -15.09
N ALA A 167 -7.24 -10.96 -14.26
CA ALA A 167 -6.19 -10.03 -13.82
C ALA A 167 -5.50 -9.34 -15.01
N TYR A 168 -5.17 -10.10 -16.05
CA TYR A 168 -4.56 -9.56 -17.27
C TYR A 168 -5.44 -8.57 -18.02
N ARG A 169 -6.74 -8.85 -18.11
CA ARG A 169 -7.69 -7.95 -18.77
C ARG A 169 -7.80 -6.62 -18.00
N ILE A 170 -7.84 -6.70 -16.67
CA ILE A 170 -7.84 -5.52 -15.80
C ILE A 170 -6.56 -4.70 -16.02
N LEU A 171 -5.38 -5.32 -15.93
CA LEU A 171 -4.09 -4.64 -16.11
C LEU A 171 -3.98 -4.00 -17.51
N ARG A 172 -4.42 -4.69 -18.57
CA ARG A 172 -4.46 -4.13 -19.93
C ARG A 172 -5.38 -2.92 -20.04
N ALA A 173 -6.55 -2.96 -19.41
CA ALA A 173 -7.48 -1.84 -19.38
C ALA A 173 -6.89 -0.62 -18.65
N LEU A 174 -6.05 -0.86 -17.65
CA LEU A 174 -5.27 0.18 -16.94
C LEU A 174 -4.03 0.66 -17.70
N GLY A 175 -3.73 0.12 -18.89
CA GLY A 175 -2.61 0.54 -19.72
C GLY A 175 -1.28 -0.19 -19.46
N TYR A 176 -1.27 -1.20 -18.58
CA TYR A 176 -0.08 -2.03 -18.40
C TYR A 176 0.16 -2.92 -19.63
N THR A 177 1.41 -2.90 -20.11
CA THR A 177 1.85 -3.66 -21.29
C THR A 177 2.54 -4.97 -20.92
N HIS A 178 3.02 -5.10 -19.67
CA HIS A 178 3.78 -6.23 -19.16
C HIS A 178 3.23 -6.68 -17.81
N SER A 179 3.47 -7.94 -17.44
CA SER A 179 3.13 -8.51 -16.12
C SER A 179 4.18 -9.55 -15.75
N LEU A 180 4.27 -9.88 -14.47
CA LEU A 180 5.17 -10.91 -13.98
C LEU A 180 4.78 -12.30 -14.51
N ALA A 181 5.78 -13.13 -14.75
CA ALA A 181 5.60 -14.54 -15.11
C ALA A 181 4.83 -15.28 -13.99
N PRO A 182 4.01 -16.30 -14.32
CA PRO A 182 3.19 -16.98 -13.30
C PRO A 182 4.04 -17.67 -12.25
N THR A 183 5.23 -18.13 -12.65
CA THR A 183 6.23 -18.74 -11.78
C THR A 183 6.71 -17.79 -10.67
N LEU A 184 6.70 -16.48 -10.90
CA LEU A 184 7.08 -15.46 -9.90
C LEU A 184 5.90 -15.07 -8.98
N LEU A 185 4.68 -15.30 -9.43
CA LEU A 185 3.46 -14.99 -8.67
C LEU A 185 2.97 -16.19 -7.84
N SER A 186 3.42 -17.40 -8.17
CA SER A 186 3.07 -18.61 -7.45
C SER A 186 4.00 -18.83 -6.27
N THR A 187 3.47 -18.76 -5.05
CA THR A 187 4.19 -19.12 -3.82
C THR A 187 4.58 -20.61 -3.76
N THR A 188 3.91 -21.46 -4.56
CA THR A 188 4.22 -22.90 -4.65
C THR A 188 5.35 -23.21 -5.62
N ALA A 189 5.70 -22.31 -6.54
CA ALA A 189 6.75 -22.56 -7.53
C ALA A 189 8.16 -22.66 -6.92
N LEU A 190 8.42 -22.00 -5.80
CA LEU A 190 9.74 -22.02 -5.14
C LEU A 190 10.13 -23.38 -4.53
N ALA A 191 9.17 -24.28 -4.32
CA ALA A 191 9.42 -25.58 -3.69
C ALA A 191 9.86 -26.68 -4.68
N GLY A 192 9.91 -26.41 -5.99
CA GLY A 192 10.08 -27.46 -7.00
C GLY A 192 10.97 -27.13 -8.20
N ILE A 193 11.67 -25.97 -8.22
CA ILE A 193 12.57 -25.64 -9.34
C ILE A 193 13.86 -26.44 -9.17
N SER A 194 13.91 -27.61 -9.80
CA SER A 194 15.15 -28.36 -10.01
C SER A 194 16.13 -27.54 -10.86
N GLU A 195 17.41 -27.54 -10.49
CA GLU A 195 18.55 -26.94 -11.23
C GLU A 195 18.54 -27.28 -12.73
N ALA A 196 17.99 -28.43 -13.12
CA ALA A 196 17.90 -28.85 -14.52
C ALA A 196 16.97 -27.96 -15.37
N THR A 197 15.98 -27.30 -14.75
CA THR A 197 15.04 -26.41 -15.43
C THR A 197 15.66 -25.05 -15.77
N LEU A 198 16.65 -24.61 -14.98
CA LEU A 198 17.38 -23.35 -15.18
C LEU A 198 18.41 -23.43 -16.33
N GLN A 199 18.92 -24.62 -16.64
CA GLN A 199 19.89 -24.80 -17.74
C GLN A 199 19.23 -25.04 -19.10
N GLY A 200 18.03 -25.62 -19.14
CA GLY A 200 17.32 -25.92 -20.40
C GLY A 200 16.74 -24.70 -21.12
N SER A 201 16.42 -23.60 -20.41
CA SER A 201 15.72 -22.46 -21.01
C SER A 201 16.64 -21.44 -21.71
N LYS A 202 17.96 -21.55 -21.58
CA LYS A 202 18.91 -20.57 -22.17
C LYS A 202 18.91 -20.56 -23.70
N LEU A 203 18.57 -21.67 -24.36
CA LEU A 203 18.56 -21.76 -25.83
C LEU A 203 17.23 -21.35 -26.46
N GLU A 204 16.09 -21.62 -25.80
CA GLU A 204 14.76 -21.23 -26.32
C GLU A 204 14.37 -19.78 -25.95
N ALA A 205 14.92 -19.24 -24.85
CA ALA A 205 14.64 -17.85 -24.44
C ALA A 205 15.14 -16.80 -25.45
N HIS A 206 16.16 -17.11 -26.25
CA HIS A 206 16.75 -16.15 -27.19
C HIS A 206 15.77 -15.66 -28.26
N GLU A 207 14.81 -16.48 -28.72
CA GLU A 207 13.83 -16.08 -29.72
C GLU A 207 12.66 -15.23 -29.17
N HIS A 208 12.55 -15.11 -27.84
CA HIS A 208 11.50 -14.33 -27.17
C HIS A 208 12.01 -13.13 -26.37
N THR A 209 13.32 -12.91 -26.34
CA THR A 209 14.00 -11.83 -25.58
C THR A 209 13.43 -10.43 -25.81
N ALA A 210 12.94 -10.11 -27.02
CA ALA A 210 12.40 -8.79 -27.32
C ALA A 210 11.06 -8.45 -26.60
N LYS A 211 10.41 -9.43 -25.95
CA LYS A 211 9.09 -9.27 -25.31
C LYS A 211 9.05 -9.66 -23.83
N VAL A 212 10.18 -10.00 -23.23
CA VAL A 212 10.28 -10.48 -21.85
C VAL A 212 11.31 -9.70 -21.05
N VAL A 213 11.04 -9.48 -19.76
CA VAL A 213 12.03 -8.94 -18.82
C VAL A 213 12.75 -10.13 -18.20
N ASN A 214 14.09 -10.12 -18.27
CA ASN A 214 14.92 -11.17 -17.68
C ASN A 214 14.99 -10.98 -16.15
N VAL A 215 14.80 -12.08 -15.41
CA VAL A 215 15.01 -12.15 -13.95
C VAL A 215 16.28 -12.97 -13.72
N PHE A 216 17.15 -12.48 -12.84
CA PHE A 216 18.41 -13.13 -12.47
C PHE A 216 18.29 -13.64 -11.05
N ASP A 217 18.20 -14.96 -10.90
CA ASP A 217 18.46 -15.59 -9.60
C ASP A 217 19.95 -15.44 -9.27
N ASP A 218 20.26 -15.34 -7.98
CA ASP A 218 21.62 -15.17 -7.45
C ASP A 218 22.42 -14.00 -8.07
N ALA A 219 21.71 -12.92 -8.44
CA ALA A 219 22.30 -11.71 -8.98
C ALA A 219 23.27 -11.01 -8.02
N LEU A 220 23.28 -11.41 -6.74
CA LEU A 220 24.21 -10.94 -5.71
C LEU A 220 24.98 -12.15 -5.16
N PRO A 221 26.32 -12.08 -5.06
CA PRO A 221 27.10 -13.10 -4.38
C PRO A 221 26.62 -13.26 -2.93
N GLN A 222 26.68 -14.48 -2.39
CA GLN A 222 26.17 -14.79 -1.06
C GLN A 222 26.72 -13.87 0.03
N GLU A 223 28.01 -13.51 -0.03
CA GLU A 223 28.62 -12.60 0.94
C GLU A 223 28.06 -11.19 0.84
N MET A 224 27.78 -10.71 -0.38
CA MET A 224 27.20 -9.40 -0.63
C MET A 224 25.74 -9.34 -0.18
N LEU A 225 24.98 -10.39 -0.45
CA LEU A 225 23.62 -10.54 0.05
C LEU A 225 23.59 -10.54 1.58
N ARG A 226 24.49 -11.28 2.23
CA ARG A 226 24.61 -11.31 3.70
C ARG A 226 24.91 -9.91 4.26
N LEU A 227 25.83 -9.17 3.64
CA LEU A 227 26.14 -7.80 4.04
C LEU A 227 24.91 -6.88 3.93
N MET A 228 24.10 -7.01 2.87
CA MET A 228 22.85 -6.26 2.74
C MET A 228 21.84 -6.66 3.82
N GLN A 229 21.67 -7.96 4.08
CA GLN A 229 20.78 -8.45 5.12
C GLN A 229 21.19 -7.94 6.51
N GLU A 230 22.48 -7.86 6.80
CA GLU A 230 23.01 -7.28 8.04
C GLU A 230 22.78 -5.76 8.09
N ALA A 231 23.06 -5.03 7.00
CA ALA A 231 22.91 -3.58 6.92
C ALA A 231 21.44 -3.11 6.99
N PHE A 232 20.52 -3.94 6.52
CA PHE A 232 19.07 -3.69 6.54
C PHE A 232 18.33 -4.60 7.53
N ALA A 233 19.02 -5.22 8.49
CA ALA A 233 18.36 -5.99 9.54
C ALA A 233 17.34 -5.11 10.29
N PRO A 234 16.22 -5.62 10.80
CA PRO A 234 15.22 -4.79 11.50
C PRO A 234 15.78 -3.96 12.67
N THR A 235 16.89 -4.41 13.26
CA THR A 235 17.60 -3.75 14.36
C THR A 235 18.75 -2.84 13.90
N ALA A 236 19.00 -2.74 12.59
CA ALA A 236 20.10 -1.95 12.05
C ALA A 236 19.88 -0.45 12.32
N PRO A 237 20.95 0.32 12.59
CA PRO A 237 20.86 1.77 12.79
C PRO A 237 20.27 2.53 11.60
N PHE A 238 20.36 1.96 10.39
CA PHE A 238 19.80 2.53 9.17
C PHE A 238 18.35 3.02 9.33
N TRP A 239 17.48 2.23 9.96
CA TRP A 239 16.06 2.55 10.10
C TRP A 239 15.79 3.78 10.98
N PRO A 240 16.27 3.83 12.25
CA PRO A 240 16.09 5.02 13.08
C PRO A 240 16.86 6.23 12.56
N GLU A 241 18.07 6.06 12.01
CA GLU A 241 18.87 7.19 11.48
C GLU A 241 18.19 7.88 10.29
N ASN A 242 17.54 7.10 9.43
CA ASN A 242 16.78 7.61 8.30
C ASN A 242 15.32 7.89 8.63
N SER A 243 14.92 7.74 9.89
CA SER A 243 13.54 7.90 10.35
C SER A 243 12.51 7.02 9.60
N TYR A 244 12.91 5.89 9.02
CA TYR A 244 12.00 4.98 8.29
C TYR A 244 10.88 4.41 9.15
N ASN A 245 11.05 4.43 10.48
CA ASN A 245 10.02 4.04 11.44
C ASN A 245 8.96 5.14 11.64
N SER A 246 9.13 6.30 11.00
CA SER A 246 8.18 7.41 11.06
C SER A 246 7.23 7.36 9.85
N PRO A 247 5.91 7.48 10.04
CA PRO A 247 4.95 7.58 8.93
C PRO A 247 5.16 8.84 8.07
N ARG A 248 5.97 9.80 8.54
CA ARG A 248 6.35 11.04 7.85
C ARG A 248 7.46 10.80 6.83
N THR A 249 8.27 9.77 7.06
CA THR A 249 9.33 9.37 6.15
C THR A 249 8.67 8.52 5.08
N GLY A 250 8.16 9.18 4.04
CA GLY A 250 7.64 8.52 2.86
C GLY A 250 8.70 7.63 2.18
N PHE A 251 8.32 6.95 1.10
CA PHE A 251 9.28 6.23 0.30
C PHE A 251 10.26 7.22 -0.34
N PHE A 252 11.55 7.08 -0.02
CA PHE A 252 12.60 7.81 -0.69
C PHE A 252 13.56 6.83 -1.36
N SER A 253 14.01 7.18 -2.55
CA SER A 253 15.00 6.41 -3.28
C SER A 253 16.32 7.17 -3.23
N PHE A 254 17.41 6.46 -2.94
CA PHE A 254 18.74 7.01 -3.14
C PHE A 254 19.07 6.93 -4.62
N GLN A 255 19.35 8.07 -5.24
CA GLN A 255 19.90 8.12 -6.58
C GLN A 255 21.42 8.08 -6.49
N HIS A 256 22.02 6.99 -6.97
CA HIS A 256 23.47 6.87 -7.04
C HIS A 256 23.92 7.01 -8.48
N ARG A 257 24.77 8.00 -8.77
CA ARG A 257 25.29 8.23 -10.11
C ARG A 257 26.44 7.27 -10.37
N LEU A 258 26.20 6.27 -11.22
CA LEU A 258 27.25 5.35 -11.64
C LEU A 258 28.14 6.01 -12.71
N PRO A 259 29.46 5.76 -12.71
CA PRO A 259 30.34 6.21 -13.78
C PRO A 259 29.94 5.56 -15.11
N PRO A 260 30.28 6.16 -16.27
CA PRO A 260 30.02 5.55 -17.57
C PRO A 260 30.57 4.12 -17.66
N PHE A 261 29.89 3.22 -18.37
CA PHE A 261 30.30 1.81 -18.48
C PHE A 261 31.72 1.64 -19.06
N ALA A 262 32.16 2.56 -19.93
CA ALA A 262 33.51 2.59 -20.48
C ALA A 262 34.60 2.91 -19.45
N ASP A 263 34.23 3.54 -18.32
CA ASP A 263 35.12 3.89 -17.20
C ASP A 263 35.07 2.85 -16.06
N ALA A 264 34.59 1.63 -16.33
CA ALA A 264 34.52 0.53 -15.35
C ALA A 264 35.88 0.11 -14.75
N GLY A 265 37.00 0.66 -15.24
CA GLY A 265 38.33 0.53 -14.64
C GLY A 265 38.53 1.39 -13.37
N ARG A 266 37.62 2.31 -13.04
CA ARG A 266 37.69 3.06 -11.77
C ARG A 266 37.38 2.14 -10.60
N SER A 267 38.33 2.03 -9.66
CA SER A 267 38.13 1.29 -8.42
C SER A 267 36.93 1.87 -7.64
N PRO A 268 35.96 1.02 -7.23
CA PRO A 268 34.83 1.47 -6.44
C PRO A 268 35.30 2.03 -5.08
N GLN A 269 34.66 3.10 -4.63
CA GLN A 269 35.09 3.85 -3.44
C GLN A 269 34.49 3.33 -2.14
N ASN A 270 33.40 2.57 -2.21
CA ASN A 270 32.68 2.06 -1.06
C ASN A 270 31.92 0.77 -1.43
N GLY A 271 31.35 0.09 -0.41
CA GLY A 271 30.62 -1.16 -0.59
C GLY A 271 29.38 -1.04 -1.50
N LEU A 272 28.69 0.10 -1.47
CA LEU A 272 27.52 0.36 -2.31
C LEU A 272 27.92 0.41 -3.80
N GLU A 273 29.03 1.07 -4.13
CA GLU A 273 29.55 1.11 -5.49
C GLU A 273 29.98 -0.29 -5.99
N ILE A 274 30.61 -1.10 -5.14
CA ILE A 274 30.96 -2.49 -5.47
C ILE A 274 29.70 -3.27 -5.84
N MET A 275 28.65 -3.15 -5.03
CA MET A 275 27.37 -3.81 -5.24
C MET A 275 26.68 -3.33 -6.52
N LEU A 276 26.56 -2.02 -6.72
CA LEU A 276 25.92 -1.47 -7.91
C LEU A 276 26.67 -1.82 -9.20
N GLN A 277 28.01 -1.81 -9.18
CA GLN A 277 28.82 -2.28 -10.31
C GLN A 277 28.65 -3.78 -10.58
N HIS A 278 28.40 -4.59 -9.55
CA HIS A 278 28.10 -6.01 -9.73
C HIS A 278 26.73 -6.20 -10.38
N VAL A 279 25.68 -5.61 -9.79
CA VAL A 279 24.31 -5.66 -10.32
C VAL A 279 24.27 -5.16 -11.77
N TRP A 280 24.98 -4.07 -12.07
CA TRP A 280 25.04 -3.53 -13.42
C TRP A 280 25.76 -4.48 -14.39
N ARG A 281 26.86 -5.13 -13.99
CA ARG A 281 27.52 -6.15 -14.83
C ARG A 281 26.60 -7.33 -15.12
N VAL A 282 25.89 -7.83 -14.11
CA VAL A 282 24.89 -8.91 -14.30
C VAL A 282 23.79 -8.45 -15.26
N ALA A 283 23.21 -7.28 -15.02
CA ALA A 283 22.15 -6.71 -15.87
C ALA A 283 22.62 -6.42 -17.31
N ALA A 284 23.88 -6.04 -17.52
CA ALA A 284 24.43 -5.81 -18.86
C ALA A 284 24.53 -7.10 -19.69
N THR A 285 24.58 -8.27 -19.07
CA THR A 285 24.46 -9.56 -19.79
C THR A 285 23.03 -9.90 -20.20
N ALA A 286 22.05 -9.16 -19.70
CA ALA A 286 20.63 -9.42 -19.85
C ALA A 286 19.97 -8.74 -21.04
N VAL A 287 20.56 -7.62 -21.48
CA VAL A 287 19.99 -6.73 -22.49
C VAL A 287 20.86 -6.89 -23.75
N PRO A 288 20.32 -7.44 -24.85
CA PRO A 288 21.05 -7.57 -26.11
C PRO A 288 21.46 -6.23 -26.72
#